data_AF-A0A285V233-F1
#
_entry.id   AF-A0A285V233-F1
#
_cell.length_a   1.000
_cell.length_b   1.000
_cell.length_c   1.000
_cell.angle_alpha   90.00
_cell.angle_beta   90.00
_cell.angle_gamma   90.00
#
_symmetry.space_group_name_H-M   'P 1'
#
loop_
_entity.id
_entity.type
_entity.pdbx_description
1 polymer ?
#
loop_
_entity_poly.entity_id
_entity_poly.type
_entity_poly.pdbx_seq_one_letter_code
_entity_poly.pdbx_strand_id
1 'polypeptide(L)'
;MIAVTCRNGEHRTIDPREIERVESVPDTVVHMVSGRTYVLDGDLDDLLLKIRDSHAELLVVQKQLAGGTAELADSAATLRVERRARARDGDSPGSPADRRPVDGPPEG
;
A
#
# COMPACT_ATOMS: atom_id res chain seq x y z
N MET A 1 -16.73 -6.87 -5.35
CA MET A 1 -16.40 -8.07 -6.15
C MET A 1 -14.93 -7.98 -6.51
N ILE A 2 -14.19 -9.08 -6.48
CA ILE A 2 -12.76 -9.12 -6.83
C ILE A 2 -12.49 -10.14 -7.93
N ALA A 3 -11.54 -9.83 -8.82
CA ALA A 3 -11.06 -10.73 -9.85
C ALA A 3 -9.87 -11.55 -9.32
N VAL A 4 -9.97 -12.87 -9.45
CA VAL A 4 -8.93 -13.82 -9.06
C VAL A 4 -8.58 -14.72 -10.24
N THR A 5 -7.32 -15.15 -10.28
CA THR A 5 -6.84 -16.15 -11.21
C THR A 5 -6.60 -17.43 -10.42
N CYS A 6 -7.27 -18.49 -10.84
CA CYS A 6 -7.08 -19.82 -10.29
C CYS A 6 -5.84 -20.47 -10.92
N ARG A 7 -5.22 -21.41 -10.19
CA ARG A 7 -4.02 -22.13 -10.67
C ARG A 7 -4.26 -22.92 -11.97
N ASN A 8 -5.50 -23.29 -12.27
CA ASN A 8 -5.87 -23.91 -13.54
C ASN A 8 -5.90 -22.91 -14.72
N GLY A 9 -5.47 -21.65 -14.52
CA GLY A 9 -5.48 -20.57 -15.50
C GLY A 9 -6.83 -19.87 -15.65
N GLU A 10 -7.83 -20.27 -14.88
CA GLU A 10 -9.17 -19.73 -15.01
C GLU A 10 -9.36 -18.43 -14.24
N HIS A 11 -9.98 -17.45 -14.88
CA HIS A 11 -10.38 -16.22 -14.21
C HIS A 11 -11.76 -16.37 -13.58
N ARG A 12 -11.87 -15.94 -12.33
CA ARG A 12 -13.10 -15.95 -11.54
C ARG A 12 -13.32 -14.61 -10.88
N THR A 13 -14.57 -14.20 -10.81
CA THR A 13 -14.98 -13.05 -10.01
C THR A 13 -15.71 -13.58 -8.78
N ILE A 14 -15.23 -13.22 -7.60
CA ILE A 14 -15.81 -13.66 -6.32
C ILE A 14 -16.22 -12.45 -5.46
N ASP A 15 -17.19 -12.66 -4.57
CA ASP A 15 -17.53 -11.67 -3.54
C ASP A 15 -16.66 -11.92 -2.31
N PRO A 16 -15.82 -10.95 -1.88
CA PRO A 16 -15.06 -11.05 -0.63
C PRO A 16 -15.90 -11.33 0.61
N ARG A 17 -17.17 -10.91 0.63
CA ARG A 17 -18.07 -11.09 1.77
C ARG A 17 -18.55 -12.53 1.94
N GLU A 18 -18.46 -13.31 0.88
CA GLU A 18 -18.85 -14.72 0.85
C GLU A 18 -17.66 -15.65 1.12
N ILE A 19 -16.48 -15.09 1.46
CA ILE A 19 -15.32 -15.88 1.87
C ILE A 19 -15.54 -16.36 3.31
N GLU A 20 -15.50 -17.68 3.50
CA GLU A 20 -15.60 -18.32 4.81
C GLU A 20 -14.20 -18.47 5.44
N ARG A 21 -13.23 -18.96 4.66
CA ARG A 21 -11.87 -19.27 5.12
C ARG A 21 -10.87 -19.10 3.97
N VAL A 22 -9.65 -18.68 4.32
CA VAL A 22 -8.49 -18.75 3.42
C VAL A 22 -7.38 -19.58 4.07
N GLU A 23 -6.79 -20.49 3.29
CA GLU A 23 -5.58 -21.23 3.63
C GLU A 23 -4.44 -20.78 2.70
N SER A 24 -3.19 -20.85 3.15
CA SER A 24 -2.04 -20.30 2.39
C SER A 24 -0.83 -21.23 2.27
N VAL A 25 -0.94 -22.49 2.71
CA VAL A 25 0.17 -23.46 2.65
C VAL A 25 -0.36 -24.82 2.20
N PRO A 26 0.15 -25.41 1.10
CA PRO A 26 1.19 -24.88 0.20
C PRO A 26 0.68 -23.78 -0.76
N ASP A 27 -0.63 -23.66 -0.92
CA ASP A 27 -1.28 -22.80 -1.92
C ASP A 27 -2.31 -21.89 -1.24
N THR A 28 -2.64 -20.78 -1.90
CA THR A 28 -3.75 -19.92 -1.47
C THR A 28 -5.08 -20.54 -1.87
N VAL A 29 -5.80 -21.12 -0.91
CA VAL A 29 -7.11 -21.75 -1.12
C VAL A 29 -8.19 -20.91 -0.45
N VAL A 30 -9.19 -20.50 -1.25
CA VAL A 30 -10.34 -19.72 -0.79
C VAL A 30 -11.56 -20.63 -0.70
N HIS A 31 -12.11 -20.76 0.50
CA HIS A 31 -13.37 -21.45 0.78
C HIS A 31 -14.49 -20.42 0.86
N MET A 32 -15.52 -20.60 0.05
CA MET A 32 -16.72 -19.76 0.05
C MET A 32 -17.79 -20.35 0.96
N VAL A 33 -18.62 -19.50 1.57
CA VAL A 33 -19.80 -19.90 2.36
C VAL A 33 -20.76 -20.79 1.55
N SER A 34 -20.80 -20.64 0.23
CA SER A 34 -21.58 -21.51 -0.66
C SER A 34 -21.03 -22.95 -0.79
N GLY A 35 -19.93 -23.28 -0.14
CA GLY A 35 -19.20 -24.56 -0.29
C GLY A 35 -18.33 -24.66 -1.54
N ARG A 36 -18.18 -23.58 -2.33
CA ARG A 36 -17.27 -23.53 -3.48
C ARG A 36 -15.86 -23.25 -3.00
N THR A 37 -14.86 -23.89 -3.63
CA THR A 37 -13.45 -23.69 -3.30
C THR A 37 -12.66 -23.27 -4.53
N TYR A 38 -11.77 -22.30 -4.37
CA TYR A 38 -10.88 -21.82 -5.42
C TYR A 38 -9.43 -21.93 -4.96
N VAL A 39 -8.56 -22.54 -5.79
CA VAL A 39 -7.12 -22.56 -5.57
C VAL A 39 -6.50 -21.49 -6.44
N LEU A 40 -5.94 -20.45 -5.83
CA LEU A 40 -5.43 -19.28 -6.52
C LEU A 40 -4.00 -19.51 -7.02
N ASP A 41 -3.65 -18.78 -8.08
CA ASP A 41 -2.29 -18.72 -8.62
C ASP A 41 -1.40 -17.70 -7.87
N GLY A 42 -2.00 -16.76 -7.14
CA GLY A 42 -1.31 -15.77 -6.31
C GLY A 42 -1.22 -16.14 -4.83
N ASP A 43 -0.47 -15.35 -4.07
CA ASP A 43 -0.32 -15.53 -2.63
C ASP A 43 -1.47 -14.91 -1.82
N LEU A 44 -1.41 -15.10 -0.50
CA LEU A 44 -2.40 -14.57 0.43
C LEU A 44 -2.39 -13.03 0.47
N ASP A 45 -1.24 -12.40 0.35
CA ASP A 45 -1.10 -10.94 0.50
C ASP A 45 -1.76 -10.22 -0.68
N ASP A 46 -1.60 -10.73 -1.90
CA ASP A 46 -2.29 -10.26 -3.10
C ASP A 46 -3.81 -10.36 -2.96
N LEU A 47 -4.30 -11.47 -2.37
CA LEU A 47 -5.73 -11.63 -2.11
C LEU A 47 -6.22 -10.60 -1.08
N LEU A 48 -5.48 -10.39 0.02
CA LEU A 48 -5.84 -9.43 1.07
C LEU A 48 -5.88 -7.99 0.53
N LEU A 49 -4.94 -7.64 -0.35
CA LEU A 49 -4.93 -6.35 -1.05
C LEU A 49 -6.21 -6.15 -1.87
N LYS A 50 -6.59 -7.15 -2.68
CA LYS A 50 -7.83 -7.10 -3.47
C LYS A 50 -9.09 -6.98 -2.60
N ILE A 51 -9.14 -7.71 -1.48
CA ILE A 51 -10.26 -7.63 -0.53
C ILE A 51 -10.35 -6.23 0.08
N ARG A 52 -9.22 -5.69 0.55
CA ARG A 52 -9.14 -4.34 1.12
C ARG A 52 -9.64 -3.31 0.13
N ASP A 53 -9.16 -3.37 -1.10
CA ASP A 53 -9.50 -2.40 -2.14
C ASP A 53 -11.00 -2.48 -2.49
N SER A 54 -11.56 -3.69 -2.63
CA SER A 54 -13.01 -3.87 -2.84
C SER A 54 -13.85 -3.35 -1.67
N HIS A 55 -13.38 -3.45 -0.42
CA HIS A 55 -14.10 -2.89 0.73
C HIS A 55 -14.01 -1.36 0.77
N ALA A 56 -12.86 -0.79 0.42
CA ALA A 56 -12.68 0.65 0.34
C ALA A 56 -13.61 1.27 -0.72
N GLU A 57 -13.69 0.67 -1.91
CA GLU A 57 -14.61 1.10 -2.97
C GLU A 57 -16.06 1.10 -2.50
N LEU A 58 -16.51 0.00 -1.87
CA LEU A 58 -17.88 -0.10 -1.35
C LEU A 58 -18.18 0.94 -0.28
N LEU A 59 -17.22 1.20 0.63
CA LEU A 59 -17.37 2.19 1.69
C LEU A 59 -17.47 3.61 1.13
N VAL A 60 -16.67 3.95 0.11
CA VAL A 60 -16.73 5.25 -0.58
C VAL A 60 -18.11 5.44 -1.23
N VAL A 61 -18.59 4.45 -1.97
CA VAL A 61 -19.90 4.49 -2.63
C VAL A 61 -21.02 4.63 -1.60
N GLN A 62 -20.97 3.87 -0.51
CA GLN A 62 -21.97 3.97 0.58
C GLN A 62 -22.01 5.38 1.19
N LYS A 63 -20.86 5.99 1.47
CA LYS A 63 -20.79 7.35 2.00
C LYS A 63 -21.32 8.41 1.02
N GLN A 64 -21.05 8.25 -0.27
CA GLN A 64 -21.59 9.14 -1.30
C GLN A 64 -23.12 9.05 -1.38
N LEU A 65 -23.67 7.83 -1.33
CA LEU A 65 -25.12 7.59 -1.40
C LEU A 65 -25.87 8.01 -0.12
N ALA A 66 -25.25 7.88 1.05
CA ALA A 66 -25.84 8.25 2.35
C ALA A 66 -25.90 9.77 2.59
N GLY A 67 -25.52 10.61 1.61
CA GLY A 67 -25.65 12.07 1.65
C GLY A 67 -24.34 12.86 1.73
N GLY A 68 -23.17 12.22 1.61
CA GLY A 68 -21.90 12.82 2.02
C GLY A 68 -20.90 13.16 0.91
N THR A 69 -21.30 13.81 -0.19
CA THR A 69 -20.28 14.59 -0.94
C THR A 69 -19.73 15.74 -0.10
N ALA A 70 -20.54 16.30 0.82
CA ALA A 70 -20.14 17.36 1.74
C ALA A 70 -19.25 16.86 2.90
N GLU A 71 -19.58 15.73 3.55
CA GLU A 71 -18.80 15.23 4.70
C GLU A 71 -17.46 14.56 4.32
N LEU A 72 -17.38 13.92 3.15
CA LEU A 72 -16.12 13.41 2.61
C LEU A 72 -15.17 14.56 2.21
N ALA A 73 -15.71 15.65 1.65
CA ALA A 73 -14.94 16.85 1.36
C ALA A 73 -14.43 17.52 2.65
N ASP A 74 -15.22 17.55 3.71
CA ASP A 74 -14.83 18.11 5.02
C ASP A 74 -13.76 17.25 5.73
N SER A 75 -13.88 15.91 5.63
CA SER A 75 -12.88 14.97 6.13
C SER A 75 -11.56 15.01 5.32
N ALA A 76 -11.63 15.22 4.00
CA ALA A 76 -10.44 15.43 3.17
C ALA A 76 -9.80 16.81 3.43
N ALA A 77 -10.60 17.84 3.74
CA ALA A 77 -10.11 19.16 4.11
C ALA A 77 -9.40 19.19 5.48
N THR A 78 -9.79 18.31 6.41
CA THR A 78 -9.14 18.16 7.72
C THR A 78 -7.86 17.32 7.68
N LEU A 79 -7.64 16.51 6.63
CA LEU A 79 -6.45 15.68 6.47
C LEU A 79 -5.29 16.49 5.86
N ARG A 80 -4.65 17.32 6.67
CA ARG A 80 -3.46 18.09 6.28
C ARG A 80 -2.24 17.18 6.21
N VAL A 81 -1.80 16.85 5.00
CA VAL A 81 -0.51 16.17 4.77
C VAL A 81 0.63 17.16 5.05
N GLU A 82 1.14 17.17 6.28
CA GLU A 82 2.38 17.87 6.60
C GLU A 82 3.58 17.05 6.12
N ARG A 83 4.18 17.50 5.01
CA ARG A 83 5.47 17.01 4.54
C ARG A 83 6.54 17.48 5.53
N ARG A 84 6.75 16.73 6.61
CA ARG A 84 7.85 16.99 7.55
C ARG A 84 9.16 16.81 6.79
N ALA A 85 9.72 17.92 6.30
CA ALA A 85 11.09 17.98 5.85
C ALA A 85 11.94 17.64 7.09
N ARG A 86 12.46 16.41 7.15
CA ARG A 86 13.58 16.14 8.05
C ARG A 86 14.75 16.94 7.50
N ALA A 87 14.91 18.18 7.96
CA ALA A 87 16.16 18.88 7.83
C ALA A 87 17.21 18.06 8.60
N ARG A 88 18.06 17.33 7.87
CA ARG A 88 19.35 16.90 8.39
C ARG A 88 20.30 18.08 8.21
N ASP A 89 20.11 19.13 9.00
CA ASP A 89 21.13 20.16 9.13
C ASP A 89 21.66 20.11 10.55
N GLY A 90 22.97 19.89 10.66
CA GLY A 90 23.71 19.96 11.92
C GLY A 90 24.29 18.62 12.37
N ASP A 91 25.18 18.04 11.58
CA ASP A 91 26.56 17.72 12.01
C ASP A 91 27.28 17.01 10.86
N SER A 92 27.86 17.79 9.94
CA SER A 92 28.87 17.27 9.03
C SER A 92 30.23 17.61 9.66
N PRO A 93 30.99 16.64 10.19
CA PRO A 93 32.37 16.91 10.58
C PRO A 93 33.13 17.27 9.30
N GLY A 94 33.75 18.46 9.29
CA GLY A 94 34.41 19.04 8.13
C GLY A 94 35.32 18.05 7.41
N SER A 95 35.38 18.19 6.08
CA SER A 95 36.16 17.31 5.21
C SER A 95 37.65 17.42 5.53
N PRO A 96 38.41 16.30 5.61
CA PRO A 96 39.86 16.31 5.83
C PRO A 96 40.66 17.13 4.79
N ALA A 97 40.04 17.49 3.67
CA ALA A 97 40.63 18.25 2.57
C ALA A 97 40.94 19.72 2.90
N ASP A 98 40.38 20.29 3.97
CA ASP A 98 40.63 21.69 4.38
C ASP A 98 41.98 21.89 5.09
N ARG A 99 42.75 20.81 5.32
CA ARG A 99 44.13 20.91 5.82
C ARG A 99 45.12 20.97 4.65
N ARG A 100 45.29 22.14 4.02
CA ARG A 100 46.47 22.37 3.17
C ARG A 100 47.61 22.97 4.00
N PRO A 101 48.84 22.44 3.93
CA PRO A 101 50.01 23.09 4.49
C PRO A 101 50.37 24.31 3.63
N VAL A 102 50.73 25.41 4.29
CA VAL A 102 51.25 26.60 3.62
C VAL A 102 52.72 26.37 3.30
N ASP A 103 53.02 26.03 2.04
CA ASP A 103 54.39 26.09 1.51
C ASP A 103 54.56 27.46 0.85
N GLY A 104 55.48 28.26 1.41
CA GLY A 104 55.80 29.61 0.95
C GLY A 104 56.61 29.60 -0.36
N PRO A 105 56.52 30.66 -1.19
CA PRO A 105 57.34 30.75 -2.39
C PRO A 105 58.71 31.41 -2.11
N PRO A 106 59.77 30.99 -2.83
CA PRO A 106 61.08 31.63 -2.84
C PRO A 106 61.18 32.79 -3.85
N GLU A 107 62.26 33.53 -3.65
CA GLU A 107 62.84 34.73 -4.24
C GLU A 107 62.60 35.07 -5.73
N GLY A 108 62.61 36.38 -5.99
CA GLY A 108 62.88 37.04 -7.26
C GLY A 108 63.30 38.48 -7.01
#